data_AF-A0A4V5MSQ4-F1
#
_entry.id   AF-A0A4V5MSQ4-F1
#
_cell.length_a   1.000
_cell.length_b   1.000
_cell.length_c   1.000
_cell.angle_alpha   90.00
_cell.angle_beta   90.00
_cell.angle_gamma   90.00
#
_symmetry.space_group_name_H-M   'P 1'
#
loop_
_entity.id
_entity.type
_entity.pdbx_description
1 polymer ?
#
loop_
_entity_poly.entity_id
_entity_poly.type
_entity_poly.pdbx_seq_one_letter_code
_entity_poly.pdbx_strand_id
1 'polypeptide(L)' 'MFFMSEKLSWEDLEIFFHVAESGGLSAAGRLTGLSPPTVGRRMLALEQRAGQSLFHRAQSG' A
#
# COMPACT_ATOMS: atom_id res chain seq x y z
N MET A 1 17.85 8.63 10.91
CA MET A 1 16.96 9.68 10.36
C MET A 1 16.94 9.51 8.85
N PHE A 2 15.91 8.85 8.30
CA PHE A 2 15.79 8.60 6.86
C PHE A 2 14.85 9.65 6.25
N PHE A 3 15.33 10.33 5.23
CA PHE A 3 14.70 11.47 4.58
C PHE A 3 13.52 10.97 3.72
N MET A 4 12.28 11.18 4.15
CA MET A 4 11.09 10.90 3.33
C MET A 4 10.89 12.04 2.32
N SER A 5 11.56 11.91 1.17
CA SER A 5 11.37 12.74 -0.01
C SER A 5 9.92 12.75 -0.48
N GLU A 6 9.44 13.91 -0.94
CA GLU A 6 8.21 14.17 -1.71
C GLU A 6 8.15 13.43 -3.07
N LYS A 7 8.56 12.17 -3.12
CA LYS A 7 8.46 11.31 -4.29
C LYS A 7 7.82 10.00 -3.87
N LEU A 8 6.92 9.50 -4.72
CA LEU A 8 6.51 8.11 -4.76
C LEU A 8 7.72 7.21 -4.41
N SER A 9 7.68 6.54 -3.27
CA SER A 9 8.79 5.68 -2.88
C SER A 9 8.64 4.36 -3.63
N TRP A 10 9.75 3.79 -4.09
CA TRP A 10 9.74 2.47 -4.74
C TRP A 10 9.11 1.39 -3.85
N GLU A 11 9.33 1.51 -2.55
CA GLU A 11 8.76 0.62 -1.54
C GLU A 11 7.22 0.72 -1.48
N ASP A 12 6.62 1.90 -1.71
CA ASP A 12 5.16 2.01 -1.82
C ASP A 12 4.63 1.29 -3.06
N LEU A 13 5.38 1.29 -4.16
CA LEU A 13 5.01 0.56 -5.39
C LEU A 13 5.16 -0.95 -5.23
N GLU A 14 6.17 -1.42 -4.50
CA GLU A 14 6.35 -2.83 -4.17
C GLU A 14 5.20 -3.36 -3.30
N ILE A 15 4.78 -2.57 -2.30
CA ILE A 15 3.62 -2.92 -1.47
C ILE A 15 2.34 -2.89 -2.30
N PHE A 16 2.18 -1.92 -3.19
CA PHE A 16 1.05 -1.86 -4.12
C PHE A 16 0.96 -3.13 -4.97
N PHE A 17 2.08 -3.56 -5.55
CA PHE A 17 2.16 -4.81 -6.31
C PHE A 17 1.67 -6.00 -5.48
N HIS A 18 2.18 -6.15 -4.25
CA HIS A 18 1.74 -7.24 -3.37
C HIS A 18 0.27 -7.16 -3.00
N VAL A 19 -0.30 -5.96 -2.76
CA VAL A 19 -1.73 -5.81 -2.48
C VAL A 19 -2.58 -6.21 -3.68
N ALA A 20 -2.18 -5.78 -4.88
CA ALA A 20 -2.87 -6.10 -6.13
C ALA A 20 -2.82 -7.60 -6.47
N GLU A 21 -1.66 -8.24 -6.26
CA GLU A 21 -1.44 -9.66 -6.54
C GLU A 21 -2.09 -10.56 -5.49
N SER A 22 -1.97 -10.21 -4.20
CA SER A 22 -2.45 -11.05 -3.10
C SER A 22 -3.93 -10.86 -2.78
N GLY A 23 -4.60 -9.88 -3.41
CA GLY A 23 -6.03 -9.62 -3.25
C GLY A 23 -6.43 -8.94 -1.93
N GLY A 24 -5.51 -8.30 -1.21
CA GLY A 24 -5.86 -7.57 0.00
C GLY A 24 -4.72 -7.27 0.98
N LEU A 25 -5.00 -6.36 1.93
CA LEU A 25 -4.03 -5.83 2.88
C LEU A 25 -3.47 -6.89 3.82
N SER A 26 -4.30 -7.83 4.26
CA SER A 26 -3.91 -8.92 5.16
C SER A 26 -2.93 -9.89 4.52
N ALA A 27 -3.12 -10.21 3.23
CA ALA A 27 -2.23 -11.08 2.50
C ALA A 27 -0.92 -10.38 2.14
N ALA A 28 -0.97 -9.12 1.69
CA ALA A 28 0.22 -8.32 1.42
C ALA A 28 1.05 -8.06 2.69
N GLY A 29 0.40 -7.86 3.84
CA GLY A 29 1.10 -7.72 5.12
C GLY A 29 1.93 -8.94 5.50
N ARG A 30 1.45 -10.16 5.19
CA ARG A 30 2.22 -11.40 5.40
C ARG A 30 3.43 -11.50 4.47
N LEU A 31 3.32 -11.01 3.23
CA LEU A 31 4.41 -11.03 2.25
C LEU A 31 5.48 -9.98 2.54
N THR A 32 5.06 -8.80 3.00
CA THR A 32 5.94 -7.64 3.23
C THR A 32 6.47 -7.53 4.66
N GLY A 33 5.97 -8.35 5.58
CA GLY A 33 6.28 -8.26 7.01
C GLY A 33 5.62 -7.06 7.71
N LEU A 34 4.74 -6.32 7.03
CA LEU A 34 4.03 -5.18 7.57
C LEU A 34 2.68 -5.57 8.16
N SER A 35 2.24 -4.85 9.19
CA SER A 35 0.88 -5.01 9.68
C SER A 35 -0.14 -4.51 8.64
N PRO A 36 -1.33 -5.15 8.54
CA PRO A 36 -2.37 -4.69 7.60
C PRO A 36 -2.74 -3.20 7.74
N PRO A 37 -2.80 -2.60 8.96
CA PRO A 37 -3.00 -1.16 9.12
C PRO A 37 -1.87 -0.30 8.54
N THR A 38 -0.62 -0.77 8.59
CA THR A 38 0.52 -0.07 8.00
C THR A 38 0.47 -0.13 6.47
N VAL A 39 0.17 -1.30 5.91
CA VAL A 39 -0.08 -1.46 4.46
C VAL A 39 -1.19 -0.50 4.02
N GLY A 40 -2.33 -0.48 4.71
CA GLY A 40 -3.45 0.41 4.40
C GLY A 40 -3.08 1.90 4.42
N ARG A 41 -2.31 2.35 5.43
CA ARG A 41 -1.82 3.75 5.49
C ARG A 41 -0.92 4.10 4.30
N ARG A 42 -0.05 3.18 3.87
CA ARG A 42 0.84 3.40 2.72
C ARG A 42 0.07 3.43 1.40
N MET A 43 -0.92 2.55 1.23
CA MET A 43 -1.80 2.59 0.05
C MET A 43 -2.60 3.89 -0.02
N LEU A 44 -3.11 4.37 1.12
CA LEU A 44 -3.81 5.66 1.15
C LEU A 44 -2.88 6.82 0.75
N ALA A 45 -1.65 6.84 1.28
CA ALA A 45 -0.67 7.86 0.91
C ALA A 45 -0.28 7.77 -0.58
N LEU A 46 -0.20 6.56 -1.12
CA LEU A 46 0.06 6.30 -2.53
C LEU A 46 -1.07 6.85 -3.42
N GLU A 47 -2.33 6.54 -3.10
CA GLU A 47 -3.52 7.05 -3.80
C GLU A 47 -3.58 8.59 -3.77
N GLN A 48 -3.30 9.19 -2.60
CA GLN A 48 -3.25 10.65 -2.45
C GLN A 48 -2.19 11.30 -3.36
N ARG A 49 -1.00 10.69 -3.46
CA ARG A 49 0.07 11.18 -4.34
C ARG A 49 -0.23 10.95 -5.82
N ALA A 50 -0.90 9.84 -6.14
CA ALA A 50 -1.34 9.54 -7.50
C ALA A 50 -2.53 10.40 -7.96
N GLY A 51 -3.23 11.04 -7.02
CA GLY A 51 -4.43 11.85 -7.28
C GLY A 51 -5.64 11.02 -7.71
N GLN A 52 -5.62 9.70 -7.51
CA GLN A 52 -6.69 8.78 -7.90
C GLN A 52 -6.75 7.58 -6.97
N SER A 53 -7.92 6.96 -6.89
CA SER A 53 -8.05 5.67 -6.22
C SER A 53 -7.46 4.57 -7.09
N LEU A 54 -6.64 3.73 -6.49
CA LEU A 54 -5.96 2.61 -7.13
C LEU A 54 -6.64 1.27 -6.80
N PHE A 55 -7.42 1.22 -5.71
CA PHE A 55 -8.14 0.02 -5.28
C PHE A 55 -9.62 0.30 -5.03
N HIS A 56 -10.48 -0.60 -5.50
CA HIS A 56 -11.88 -0.61 -5.09
C HIS A 56 -12.02 -1.29 -3.73
N ARG A 57 -12.68 -0.63 -2.78
CA ARG A 57 -12.95 -1.20 -1.46
C ARG A 57 -14.04 -2.26 -1.56
N ALA A 58 -13.67 -3.52 -1.43
CA ALA A 58 -14.63 -4.60 -1.19
C ALA A 58 -14.91 -4.68 0.32
N GLN A 59 -16.17 -4.88 0.72
CA GLN A 59 -16.54 -5.13 2.13
C GLN A 59 -16.11 -6.51 2.63
N SER A 60 -15.51 -7.33 1.78
CA SER A 60 -14.95 -8.63 2.13
C SER A 60 -13.54 -8.42 2.69
N GLY A 61 -13.45 -8.22 4.00
CA GLY A 61 -12.19 -8.25 4.74
C GLY A 61 -11.64 -9.65 4.91
#